data_AF-A0A481QUC5-F1
#
_entry.id   AF-A0A481QUC5-F1
#
_cell.length_a   1.000
_cell.length_b   1.000
_cell.length_c   1.000
_cell.angle_alpha   90.00
_cell.angle_beta   90.00
_cell.angle_gamma   90.00
#
_symmetry.space_group_name_H-M   'P 1'
#
loop_
_entity.id
_entity.type
_entity.pdbx_description
1 polymer ?
#
loop_
_entity_poly.entity_id
_entity_poly.type
_entity_poly.pdbx_seq_one_letter_code
_entity_poly.pdbx_strand_id
1 'polypeptide(L)'
;MDYELITWIAGIAATSTLGIGFMVKTLVTSGIQKAVELNFNKHLETYKTALSKELESLKSTLKNSEVFFVRQLEALSMLRSLFRKIVPERSFPDAEWDEALEHISDNYRKHLQSLNEYLCSYDAVLPSDVRSQLEDARHALMEIRFQFEVESSTLEPIPSKEALENANLFYDLLAKSIQQFQEKIEQQLGNKAASLPPPKIETA
;
A
#
# COMPACT_ATOMS: atom_id res chain seq x y z
N MET A 1 71.07 32.95 66.34
CA MET A 1 70.14 33.40 65.29
C MET A 1 69.20 32.23 65.07
N ASP A 2 68.02 32.19 65.70
CA ASP A 2 67.02 31.13 65.49
C ASP A 2 65.77 31.34 66.35
N TYR A 3 64.91 32.35 66.10
CA TYR A 3 63.56 32.32 66.68
C TYR A 3 62.46 33.11 65.93
N GLU A 4 62.76 33.83 64.85
CA GLU A 4 61.75 34.72 64.22
C GLU A 4 61.02 34.14 62.99
N LEU A 5 61.30 32.90 62.56
CA LEU A 5 60.68 32.35 61.34
C LEU A 5 59.56 31.33 61.61
N ILE A 6 59.35 30.90 62.86
CA ILE A 6 58.36 29.86 63.21
C ILE A 6 57.05 30.46 63.77
N THR A 7 57.02 31.73 64.17
CA THR A 7 55.84 32.36 64.79
C THR A 7 54.87 33.00 63.79
N TRP A 8 55.17 33.08 62.49
CA TRP A 8 54.26 33.63 61.47
C TRP A 8 53.48 32.58 60.65
N ILE A 9 53.71 31.28 60.85
CA ILE A 9 53.01 30.21 60.10
C ILE A 9 51.87 29.55 60.91
N ALA A 10 51.76 29.83 62.20
CA ALA A 10 50.69 29.31 63.05
C ALA A 10 49.39 30.16 63.05
N GLY A 11 49.30 31.20 62.21
CA GLY A 11 48.26 32.24 62.31
C GLY A 11 47.08 32.19 61.34
N ILE A 12 47.02 31.26 60.37
CA ILE A 12 45.90 31.20 59.39
C ILE A 12 45.50 29.75 59.09
N ALA A 13 45.20 28.96 60.12
CA ALA A 13 44.73 27.58 59.96
C ALA A 13 43.29 27.34 60.45
N ALA A 14 42.55 28.38 60.85
CA ALA A 14 41.25 28.20 61.52
C ALA A 14 40.01 28.68 60.75
N THR A 15 40.12 29.26 59.55
CA THR A 15 38.94 29.82 58.83
C THR A 15 38.72 29.30 57.41
N SER A 16 39.61 28.46 56.86
CA SER A 16 39.53 28.03 55.45
C SER A 16 38.85 26.67 55.23
N THR A 17 38.66 25.84 56.25
CA THR A 17 38.14 24.47 56.06
C THR A 17 36.63 24.40 55.82
N LEU A 18 35.84 25.33 56.36
CA LEU A 18 34.37 25.35 56.17
C LEU A 18 33.94 25.97 54.82
N GLY A 19 34.72 26.88 54.25
CA GLY A 19 34.40 27.53 52.97
C GLY A 19 34.68 26.64 51.74
N ILE A 20 35.78 25.88 51.78
CA ILE A 20 36.18 25.00 50.67
C ILE A 20 35.23 23.80 50.57
N GLY A 21 34.81 23.22 51.71
CA GLY A 21 33.85 22.12 51.72
C GLY A 21 32.48 22.50 51.15
N PHE A 22 31.98 23.70 51.44
CA PHE A 22 30.71 24.19 50.91
C PHE A 22 30.78 24.53 49.42
N MET A 23 31.87 25.11 48.93
CA MET A 23 32.06 25.41 47.50
C MET A 23 32.28 24.15 46.65
N VAL A 24 33.04 23.17 47.13
CA VAL A 24 33.21 21.89 46.42
C VAL A 24 31.89 21.15 46.36
N LYS A 25 31.11 21.12 47.44
CA LYS A 25 29.79 20.49 47.44
C LYS A 25 28.83 21.22 46.50
N THR A 26 28.76 22.55 46.52
CA THR A 26 27.87 23.29 45.60
C THR A 26 28.30 23.21 44.14
N LEU A 27 29.60 23.21 43.81
CA LEU A 27 30.09 23.04 42.43
C LEU A 27 29.91 21.61 41.90
N VAL A 28 30.15 20.59 42.74
CA VAL A 28 29.94 19.19 42.35
C VAL A 28 28.45 18.90 42.22
N THR A 29 27.61 19.36 43.16
CA THR A 29 26.16 19.11 43.08
C THR A 29 25.51 19.90 41.94
N SER A 30 25.89 21.17 41.73
CA SER A 30 25.38 21.96 40.59
C SER A 30 25.94 21.51 39.24
N GLY A 31 27.18 21.02 39.19
CA GLY A 31 27.80 20.46 37.98
C GLY A 31 27.19 19.12 37.58
N ILE A 32 26.95 18.23 38.55
CA ILE A 32 26.27 16.95 38.32
C ILE A 32 24.80 17.19 37.94
N GLN A 33 24.11 18.09 38.63
CA GLN A 33 22.71 18.41 38.31
C GLN A 33 22.57 19.03 36.91
N LYS A 34 23.44 19.97 36.55
CA LYS A 34 23.50 20.52 35.18
C LYS A 34 23.89 19.47 34.15
N ALA A 35 24.85 18.59 34.44
CA ALA A 35 25.25 17.52 33.51
C ALA A 35 24.12 16.52 33.29
N VAL A 36 23.37 16.19 34.34
CA VAL A 36 22.19 15.33 34.28
C VAL A 36 21.07 16.02 33.47
N GLU A 37 20.77 17.29 33.73
CA GLU A 37 19.80 18.07 32.94
C GLU A 37 20.20 18.20 31.48
N LEU A 38 21.48 18.44 31.19
CA LEU A 38 22.00 18.52 29.81
C LEU A 38 21.88 17.17 29.09
N ASN A 39 22.17 16.07 29.79
CA ASN A 39 22.07 14.73 29.21
C ASN A 39 20.59 14.36 28.99
N PHE A 40 19.70 14.67 29.94
CA PHE A 40 18.25 14.49 29.77
C PHE A 40 17.69 15.33 28.63
N ASN A 41 18.05 16.61 28.53
CA ASN A 41 17.62 17.47 27.43
C ASN A 41 18.16 16.97 26.08
N LYS A 42 19.41 16.51 26.04
CA LYS A 42 19.99 15.91 24.84
C LYS A 42 19.25 14.64 24.44
N HIS A 43 18.94 13.76 25.40
CA HIS A 43 18.15 12.56 25.15
C HIS A 43 16.73 12.92 24.71
N LEU A 44 16.07 13.91 25.32
CA LEU A 44 14.75 14.40 24.92
C LEU A 44 14.73 14.93 23.49
N GLU A 45 15.71 15.75 23.11
CA GLU A 45 15.83 16.26 21.74
C GLU A 45 16.14 15.13 20.75
N THR A 46 16.95 14.16 21.16
CA THR A 46 17.20 12.95 20.34
C THR A 46 15.91 12.13 20.18
N TYR A 47 15.10 11.98 21.23
CA TYR A 47 13.82 11.29 21.16
C TYR A 47 12.82 12.04 20.28
N LYS A 48 12.68 13.38 20.45
CA LYS A 48 11.79 14.20 19.63
C LYS A 48 12.17 14.15 18.15
N THR A 49 13.46 14.25 17.84
CA THR A 49 13.94 14.18 16.46
C THR A 49 13.74 12.79 15.86
N ALA A 50 13.97 11.73 16.63
CA ALA A 50 13.66 10.36 16.21
C ALA A 50 12.16 10.18 15.95
N LEU A 51 11.29 10.62 16.88
CA LEU A 51 9.84 10.53 16.75
C LEU A 51 9.32 11.31 15.54
N SER A 52 9.84 12.52 15.32
CA SER A 52 9.47 13.36 14.17
C SER A 52 9.83 12.68 12.86
N LYS A 53 11.01 12.06 12.80
CA LYS A 53 11.46 11.32 11.62
C LYS A 53 10.60 10.09 11.35
N GLU A 54 10.24 9.34 12.40
CA GLU A 54 9.33 8.21 12.31
C GLU A 54 7.94 8.64 11.83
N LEU A 55 7.43 9.77 12.34
CA LEU A 55 6.14 10.33 11.94
C LEU A 55 6.15 10.75 10.46
N GLU A 56 7.19 11.43 10.01
CA GLU A 56 7.35 11.80 8.59
C GLU A 56 7.42 10.57 7.68
N SER A 57 8.19 9.55 8.08
CA SER A 57 8.27 8.27 7.35
C SER A 57 6.92 7.57 7.28
N LEU A 58 6.18 7.52 8.39
CA LEU A 58 4.85 6.92 8.43
C LEU A 58 3.86 7.70 7.57
N LYS A 59 3.88 9.03 7.63
CA LYS A 59 3.04 9.91 6.81
C LYS A 59 3.33 9.72 5.32
N SER A 60 4.60 9.62 4.94
CA SER A 60 5.00 9.37 3.55
C SER A 60 4.51 8.00 3.09
N THR A 61 4.69 6.96 3.90
CA THR A 61 4.23 5.59 3.61
C THR A 61 2.71 5.54 3.48
N LEU A 62 1.98 6.21 4.38
CA LEU A 62 0.53 6.30 4.35
C LEU A 62 0.05 6.97 3.05
N LYS A 63 0.64 8.11 2.69
CA LYS A 63 0.30 8.83 1.46
C LYS A 63 0.58 8.00 0.21
N ASN A 64 1.70 7.28 0.17
CA ASN A 64 2.02 6.39 -0.94
C ASN A 64 0.99 5.24 -1.04
N SER A 65 0.58 4.67 0.10
CA SER A 65 -0.46 3.63 0.15
C SER A 65 -1.82 4.15 -0.34
N GLU A 66 -2.15 5.40 -0.03
CA GLU A 66 -3.40 6.04 -0.46
C GLU A 66 -3.43 6.24 -1.98
N VAL A 67 -2.35 6.78 -2.56
CA VAL A 67 -2.24 6.96 -4.01
C VAL A 67 -2.37 5.62 -4.73
N PHE A 68 -1.70 4.58 -4.22
CA PHE A 68 -1.80 3.24 -4.78
C PHE A 68 -3.22 2.69 -4.72
N PHE A 69 -3.89 2.84 -3.56
CA PHE A 69 -5.26 2.37 -3.37
C PHE A 69 -6.28 3.10 -4.27
N VAL A 70 -6.14 4.42 -4.44
CA VAL A 70 -6.98 5.20 -5.37
C VAL A 70 -6.83 4.68 -6.80
N ARG A 71 -5.60 4.37 -7.24
CA ARG A 71 -5.36 3.77 -8.56
C ARG A 71 -5.96 2.37 -8.69
N GLN A 72 -5.97 1.58 -7.63
CA GLN A 72 -6.64 0.27 -7.65
C GLN A 72 -8.16 0.38 -7.76
N LEU A 73 -8.78 1.33 -7.05
CA LEU A 73 -10.21 1.59 -7.19
C LEU A 73 -10.56 2.09 -8.61
N GLU A 74 -9.73 2.95 -9.17
CA GLU A 74 -9.85 3.40 -10.57
C GLU A 74 -9.76 2.20 -11.53
N ALA A 75 -8.77 1.33 -11.36
CA ALA A 75 -8.59 0.12 -12.14
C ALA A 75 -9.80 -0.83 -12.04
N LEU A 76 -10.36 -1.04 -10.83
CA LEU A 76 -11.55 -1.88 -10.63
C LEU A 76 -12.78 -1.27 -11.32
N SER A 77 -12.97 0.04 -11.21
CA SER A 77 -14.06 0.76 -11.87
C SER A 77 -13.99 0.61 -13.39
N MET A 78 -12.78 0.78 -13.95
CA MET A 78 -12.53 0.61 -15.38
C MET A 78 -12.75 -0.82 -15.85
N LEU A 79 -12.35 -1.83 -15.06
CA LEU A 79 -12.59 -3.24 -15.37
C LEU A 79 -14.07 -3.58 -15.40
N ARG A 80 -14.85 -3.06 -14.44
CA ARG A 80 -16.32 -3.21 -14.44
C ARG A 80 -16.99 -2.51 -15.62
N SER A 81 -16.48 -1.34 -16.00
CA SER A 81 -16.94 -0.62 -17.20
C SER A 81 -16.66 -1.44 -18.47
N LEU A 82 -15.46 -2.04 -18.57
CA LEU A 82 -15.10 -2.93 -19.65
C LEU A 82 -16.05 -4.15 -19.72
N PHE A 83 -16.25 -4.83 -18.59
CA PHE A 83 -17.16 -5.98 -18.49
C PHE A 83 -18.58 -5.67 -18.97
N ARG A 84 -19.14 -4.53 -18.55
CA ARG A 84 -20.47 -4.08 -19.02
C ARG A 84 -20.54 -3.80 -20.51
N LYS A 85 -19.44 -3.38 -21.15
CA LYS A 85 -19.39 -3.13 -22.60
C LYS A 85 -19.21 -4.41 -23.41
N ILE A 86 -18.73 -5.48 -22.80
CA ILE A 86 -18.54 -6.78 -23.44
C ILE A 86 -19.86 -7.52 -23.51
N VAL A 87 -20.66 -7.48 -22.45
CA VAL A 87 -21.96 -8.14 -22.40
C VAL A 87 -22.93 -7.41 -23.34
N PRO A 88 -23.48 -8.09 -24.36
CA PRO A 88 -24.47 -7.48 -25.23
C PRO A 88 -25.76 -7.18 -24.46
N GLU A 89 -26.43 -6.09 -24.86
CA GLU A 89 -27.77 -5.81 -24.36
C GLU A 89 -28.74 -6.87 -24.87
N ARG A 90 -29.69 -7.27 -24.01
CA ARG A 90 -30.71 -8.25 -24.38
C ARG A 90 -31.63 -7.65 -25.43
N SER A 91 -31.47 -8.07 -26.69
CA SER A 91 -32.24 -7.54 -27.82
C SER A 91 -33.73 -7.93 -27.76
N PHE A 92 -34.04 -9.14 -27.27
CA PHE A 92 -35.41 -9.66 -27.21
C PHE A 92 -35.67 -10.48 -25.94
N PRO A 93 -36.94 -10.60 -25.49
CA PRO A 93 -37.30 -11.38 -24.30
C PRO A 93 -36.88 -12.85 -24.35
N ASP A 94 -36.71 -13.43 -25.53
CA ASP A 94 -36.34 -14.83 -25.70
C ASP A 94 -34.85 -15.02 -26.04
N ALA A 95 -34.05 -13.94 -26.05
CA ALA A 95 -32.62 -14.02 -26.34
C ALA A 95 -31.89 -14.94 -25.34
N GLU A 96 -31.20 -15.92 -25.89
CA GLU A 96 -30.47 -16.94 -25.12
C GLU A 96 -29.01 -16.51 -24.84
N TRP A 97 -28.35 -17.21 -23.92
CA TRP A 97 -26.95 -16.93 -23.61
C TRP A 97 -26.02 -17.23 -24.78
N ASP A 98 -26.35 -18.25 -25.59
CA ASP A 98 -25.54 -18.63 -26.74
C ASP A 98 -25.47 -17.50 -27.79
N GLU A 99 -26.57 -16.76 -28.02
CA GLU A 99 -26.56 -15.55 -28.86
C GLU A 99 -25.62 -14.46 -28.32
N ALA A 100 -25.51 -14.34 -26.99
CA ALA A 100 -24.57 -13.40 -26.38
C ALA A 100 -23.11 -13.85 -26.58
N LEU A 101 -22.85 -15.16 -26.52
CA LEU A 101 -21.53 -15.74 -26.78
C LEU A 101 -21.12 -15.60 -28.25
N GLU A 102 -22.06 -15.76 -29.18
CA GLU A 102 -21.85 -15.47 -30.61
C GLU A 102 -21.43 -14.01 -30.80
N HIS A 103 -22.17 -13.07 -30.20
CA HIS A 103 -21.83 -11.65 -30.30
C HIS A 103 -20.45 -11.33 -29.72
N ILE A 104 -20.07 -11.95 -28.59
CA ILE A 104 -18.72 -11.81 -28.01
C ILE A 104 -17.66 -12.40 -28.95
N SER A 105 -17.95 -13.54 -29.58
CA SER A 105 -17.05 -14.22 -30.50
C SER A 105 -16.83 -13.41 -31.79
N ASP A 106 -17.88 -12.85 -32.37
CA ASP A 106 -17.79 -11.99 -33.56
C ASP A 106 -17.00 -10.71 -33.28
N ASN A 107 -17.16 -10.16 -32.07
CA ASN A 107 -16.49 -8.94 -31.65
C ASN A 107 -15.17 -9.20 -30.91
N TYR A 108 -14.60 -10.41 -30.99
CA TYR A 108 -13.42 -10.80 -30.21
C TYR A 108 -12.25 -9.82 -30.35
N ARG A 109 -12.00 -9.27 -31.55
CA ARG A 109 -10.92 -8.30 -31.78
C ARG A 109 -11.09 -7.03 -30.97
N LYS A 110 -12.32 -6.51 -30.91
CA LYS A 110 -12.65 -5.29 -30.18
C LYS A 110 -12.49 -5.52 -28.67
N HIS A 111 -12.98 -6.66 -28.18
CA HIS A 111 -12.83 -7.04 -26.78
C HIS A 111 -11.35 -7.25 -26.40
N LEU A 112 -10.59 -7.93 -27.25
CA LEU A 112 -9.15 -8.16 -27.07
C LEU A 112 -8.39 -6.83 -27.03
N GLN A 113 -8.69 -5.91 -27.95
CA GLN A 113 -8.08 -4.58 -27.94
C GLN A 113 -8.39 -3.82 -26.64
N SER A 114 -9.67 -3.79 -26.23
CA SER A 114 -10.06 -3.08 -25.01
C SER A 114 -9.44 -3.69 -23.74
N LEU A 115 -9.28 -5.02 -23.69
CA LEU A 115 -8.58 -5.70 -22.61
C LEU A 115 -7.08 -5.37 -22.60
N ASN A 116 -6.43 -5.35 -23.77
CA ASN A 116 -5.02 -4.95 -23.87
C ASN A 116 -4.79 -3.51 -23.44
N GLU A 117 -5.67 -2.58 -23.85
CA GLU A 117 -5.61 -1.18 -23.42
C GLU A 117 -5.76 -1.05 -21.90
N TYR A 118 -6.64 -1.84 -21.30
CA TYR A 118 -6.81 -1.92 -19.86
C TYR A 118 -5.53 -2.42 -19.16
N LEU A 119 -4.97 -3.54 -19.60
CA LEU A 119 -3.75 -4.12 -19.03
C LEU A 119 -2.57 -3.14 -19.16
N CYS A 120 -2.35 -2.55 -20.34
CA CYS A 120 -1.31 -1.54 -20.53
C CYS A 120 -1.41 -0.35 -19.56
N SER A 121 -2.63 0.03 -19.17
CA SER A 121 -2.87 1.18 -18.30
C SER A 121 -2.76 0.86 -16.82
N TYR A 122 -3.13 -0.36 -16.42
CA TYR A 122 -3.32 -0.72 -15.01
C TYR A 122 -2.49 -1.91 -14.52
N ASP A 123 -1.67 -2.56 -15.37
CA ASP A 123 -0.89 -3.76 -15.00
C ASP A 123 -0.13 -3.62 -13.67
N ALA A 124 0.52 -2.48 -13.48
CA ALA A 124 1.35 -2.20 -12.31
C ALA A 124 0.59 -2.13 -10.98
N VAL A 125 -0.73 -1.94 -11.00
CA VAL A 125 -1.56 -1.83 -9.79
C VAL A 125 -2.42 -3.06 -9.53
N LEU A 126 -2.44 -4.02 -10.47
CA LEU A 126 -3.22 -5.24 -10.35
C LEU A 126 -2.57 -6.23 -9.37
N PRO A 127 -3.36 -6.90 -8.52
CA PRO A 127 -2.90 -8.08 -7.81
C PRO A 127 -2.42 -9.16 -8.79
N SER A 128 -1.38 -9.91 -8.42
CA SER A 128 -0.79 -10.97 -9.27
C SER A 128 -1.83 -11.97 -9.79
N ASP A 129 -2.74 -12.39 -8.92
CA ASP A 129 -3.75 -13.41 -9.19
C ASP A 129 -4.76 -12.88 -10.23
N VAL A 130 -5.21 -11.64 -10.05
CA VAL A 130 -6.12 -10.93 -10.97
C VAL A 130 -5.46 -10.73 -12.33
N ARG A 131 -4.19 -10.32 -12.34
CA ARG A 131 -3.43 -10.17 -13.59
C ARG A 131 -3.33 -11.49 -14.35
N SER A 132 -2.99 -12.58 -13.67
CA SER A 132 -2.91 -13.91 -14.30
C SER A 132 -4.25 -14.30 -14.93
N GLN A 133 -5.36 -14.08 -14.23
CA GLN A 133 -6.69 -14.38 -14.77
C GLN A 133 -7.05 -13.54 -16.00
N LEU A 134 -6.66 -12.26 -16.02
CA LEU A 134 -6.89 -11.40 -17.19
C LEU A 134 -6.02 -11.80 -18.38
N GLU A 135 -4.80 -12.30 -18.14
CA GLU A 135 -3.97 -12.90 -19.18
C GLU A 135 -4.59 -14.19 -19.73
N ASP A 136 -5.11 -15.06 -18.87
CA ASP A 136 -5.82 -16.27 -19.29
C ASP A 136 -7.09 -15.90 -20.10
N ALA A 137 -7.81 -14.86 -19.69
CA ALA A 137 -8.96 -14.33 -20.41
C ALA A 137 -8.55 -13.78 -21.80
N ARG A 138 -7.41 -13.10 -21.88
CA ARG A 138 -6.82 -12.62 -23.13
C ARG A 138 -6.47 -13.78 -24.06
N HIS A 139 -5.89 -14.85 -23.52
CA HIS A 139 -5.57 -16.06 -24.28
C HIS A 139 -6.84 -16.72 -24.84
N ALA A 140 -7.90 -16.87 -24.04
CA ALA A 140 -9.17 -17.41 -24.52
C ALA A 140 -9.73 -16.62 -25.72
N LEU A 141 -9.69 -15.27 -25.68
CA LEU A 141 -10.09 -14.44 -26.82
C LEU A 141 -9.19 -14.60 -28.06
N MET A 142 -7.91 -14.89 -27.87
CA MET A 142 -6.99 -15.10 -29.00
C MET A 142 -7.28 -16.39 -29.74
N GLU A 143 -7.71 -17.45 -29.04
CA GLU A 143 -8.04 -18.74 -29.64
C GLU A 143 -9.28 -18.67 -30.54
N ILE A 144 -10.28 -17.85 -30.18
CA ILE A 144 -11.51 -17.63 -30.99
C ILE A 144 -11.18 -17.29 -32.45
N ARG A 145 -10.09 -16.55 -32.70
CA ARG A 145 -9.64 -16.16 -34.05
C ARG A 145 -9.59 -17.33 -35.03
N PHE A 146 -9.30 -18.53 -34.56
CA PHE A 146 -9.07 -19.70 -35.40
C PHE A 146 -10.28 -20.65 -35.46
N GLN A 147 -11.38 -20.30 -34.79
CA GLN A 147 -12.51 -21.18 -34.51
C GLN A 147 -13.79 -20.69 -35.21
N PHE A 148 -13.70 -20.47 -36.52
CA PHE A 148 -14.85 -20.11 -37.35
C PHE A 148 -15.08 -21.18 -38.41
N GLU A 149 -16.33 -21.61 -38.55
CA GLU A 149 -16.80 -22.53 -39.57
C GLU A 149 -17.59 -21.77 -40.63
N VAL A 150 -17.65 -22.30 -41.85
CA VAL A 150 -18.45 -21.69 -42.93
C VAL A 150 -19.77 -22.40 -43.00
N GLU A 151 -20.87 -21.66 -42.83
CA GLU A 151 -22.19 -22.25 -42.92
C GLU A 151 -22.55 -22.58 -44.38
N SER A 152 -23.00 -23.81 -44.63
CA SER A 152 -23.26 -24.30 -46.00
C SER A 152 -24.38 -23.56 -46.75
N SER A 153 -25.30 -22.92 -46.02
CA SER A 153 -26.48 -22.24 -46.56
C SER A 153 -26.23 -20.78 -46.90
N THR A 154 -25.53 -20.05 -46.03
CA THR A 154 -25.32 -18.60 -46.11
C THR A 154 -23.92 -18.25 -46.61
N LEU A 155 -22.97 -19.19 -46.55
CA LEU A 155 -21.53 -18.98 -46.77
C LEU A 155 -20.92 -17.94 -45.81
N GLU A 156 -21.61 -17.63 -44.72
CA GLU A 156 -21.14 -16.72 -43.69
C GLU A 156 -20.27 -17.48 -42.66
N PRO A 157 -19.23 -16.84 -42.12
CA PRO A 157 -18.45 -17.41 -41.04
C PRO A 157 -19.27 -17.38 -39.75
N ILE A 158 -19.47 -18.54 -39.14
CA ILE A 158 -20.16 -18.70 -37.85
C ILE A 158 -19.13 -19.20 -36.82
N PRO A 159 -19.16 -18.68 -35.58
CA PRO A 159 -18.31 -19.20 -34.51
C PRO A 159 -18.57 -20.69 -34.30
N SER A 160 -17.50 -21.49 -34.24
CA SER A 160 -17.61 -22.91 -33.92
C SER A 160 -18.00 -23.09 -32.45
N LYS A 161 -18.39 -24.31 -32.07
CA LYS A 161 -18.67 -24.63 -30.66
C LYS A 161 -17.48 -24.28 -29.74
N GLU A 162 -16.25 -24.51 -30.20
CA GLU A 162 -15.07 -24.18 -29.40
C GLU A 162 -14.89 -22.66 -29.22
N ALA A 163 -15.28 -21.84 -30.23
CA ALA A 163 -15.28 -20.39 -30.09
C ALA A 163 -16.26 -19.93 -29.00
N LEU A 164 -17.47 -20.53 -28.95
CA LEU A 164 -18.46 -20.24 -27.92
C LEU A 164 -17.98 -20.66 -26.53
N GLU A 165 -17.32 -21.82 -26.40
CA GLU A 165 -16.70 -22.27 -25.15
C GLU A 165 -15.61 -21.30 -24.68
N ASN A 166 -14.75 -20.82 -25.59
CA ASN A 166 -13.72 -19.84 -25.30
C ASN A 166 -14.29 -18.44 -24.96
N ALA A 167 -15.37 -18.02 -25.62
CA ALA A 167 -16.08 -16.78 -25.30
C ALA A 167 -16.70 -16.84 -23.90
N ASN A 168 -17.28 -17.99 -23.53
CA ASN A 168 -17.82 -18.21 -22.18
C ASN A 168 -16.70 -18.23 -21.13
N LEU A 169 -15.58 -18.91 -21.42
CA LEU A 169 -14.40 -18.92 -20.55
C LEU A 169 -13.86 -17.49 -20.34
N PHE A 170 -13.76 -16.70 -21.40
CA PHE A 170 -13.37 -15.30 -21.32
C PHE A 170 -14.30 -14.50 -20.39
N TYR A 171 -15.62 -14.64 -20.57
CA TYR A 171 -16.61 -13.97 -19.72
C TYR A 171 -16.45 -14.36 -18.25
N ASP A 172 -16.34 -15.67 -17.96
CA ASP A 172 -16.20 -16.20 -16.61
C ASP A 172 -14.92 -15.73 -15.94
N LEU A 173 -13.79 -15.73 -16.64
CA LEU A 173 -12.51 -15.24 -16.13
C LEU A 173 -12.58 -13.75 -15.83
N LEU A 174 -13.23 -12.97 -16.70
CA LEU A 174 -13.40 -11.55 -16.48
C LEU A 174 -14.31 -11.26 -15.26
N ALA A 175 -15.42 -11.98 -15.12
CA ALA A 175 -16.29 -11.87 -13.95
C ALA A 175 -15.58 -12.25 -12.65
N LYS A 176 -14.85 -13.37 -12.65
CA LYS A 176 -14.06 -13.85 -11.50
C LYS A 176 -12.98 -12.85 -11.12
N SER A 177 -12.27 -12.28 -12.10
CA SER A 177 -11.22 -11.29 -11.84
C SER A 177 -11.77 -10.02 -11.18
N ILE A 178 -12.97 -9.56 -11.57
CA ILE A 178 -13.64 -8.44 -10.90
C ILE A 178 -13.98 -8.76 -9.45
N GLN A 179 -14.54 -9.94 -9.19
CA GLN A 179 -14.89 -10.37 -7.84
C GLN A 179 -13.63 -10.46 -6.96
N GLN A 180 -12.60 -11.15 -7.44
CA GLN A 180 -11.35 -11.29 -6.70
C GLN A 180 -10.66 -9.96 -6.46
N PHE A 181 -10.66 -9.06 -7.44
CA PHE A 181 -10.06 -7.74 -7.27
C PHE A 181 -10.79 -6.92 -6.20
N GLN A 182 -12.12 -6.97 -6.20
CA GLN A 182 -12.94 -6.36 -5.15
C GLN A 182 -12.60 -6.95 -3.76
N GLU A 183 -12.58 -8.28 -3.63
CA GLU A 183 -12.26 -8.95 -2.36
C GLU A 183 -10.87 -8.56 -1.83
N LYS A 184 -9.86 -8.47 -2.71
CA LYS A 184 -8.51 -8.04 -2.32
C LYS A 184 -8.48 -6.60 -1.81
N ILE A 185 -9.22 -5.70 -2.45
CA ILE A 185 -9.36 -4.30 -2.02
C ILE A 185 -10.05 -4.22 -0.65
N GLU A 186 -11.11 -4.99 -0.44
CA GLU A 186 -11.84 -5.05 0.84
C GLU A 186 -10.97 -5.62 1.97
N GLN A 187 -10.19 -6.68 1.71
CA GLN A 187 -9.23 -7.24 2.66
C GLN A 187 -8.16 -6.22 3.08
N GLN A 188 -7.67 -5.42 2.13
CA GLN A 188 -6.70 -4.36 2.44
C GLN A 188 -7.30 -3.29 3.35
N LEU A 189 -8.60 -2.96 3.20
CA LEU A 189 -9.30 -2.04 4.09
C LEU A 189 -9.51 -2.65 5.49
N GLY A 190 -9.95 -3.91 5.55
CA GLY A 190 -10.19 -4.63 6.80
C GLY A 190 -8.92 -4.83 7.64
N ASN A 191 -7.80 -5.19 7.01
CA ASN A 191 -6.52 -5.36 7.69
C ASN A 191 -5.94 -4.02 8.19
N LYS A 192 -6.21 -2.91 7.51
CA LYS A 192 -5.75 -1.58 7.92
C LYS A 192 -6.45 -1.06 9.18
N ALA A 193 -7.71 -1.48 9.41
CA ALA A 193 -8.43 -1.16 10.65
C ALA A 193 -7.85 -1.91 11.86
N ALA A 194 -7.32 -3.12 11.66
CA ALA A 194 -6.73 -3.94 12.73
C ALA A 194 -5.26 -3.58 13.06
N SER A 195 -4.54 -2.93 12.16
CA SER A 195 -3.11 -2.58 12.36
C SER A 195 -2.87 -1.25 13.07
N LEU A 196 -3.92 -0.54 13.51
CA LEU A 196 -3.76 0.66 14.33
C LEU A 196 -3.33 0.25 15.74
N PRO A 197 -2.14 0.66 16.23
CA PRO A 197 -1.76 0.38 17.60
C PRO A 197 -2.79 1.03 18.54
N PRO A 198 -3.22 0.34 19.61
CA PRO A 198 -4.17 0.91 20.55
C PRO A 198 -3.62 2.23 21.10
N PRO A 199 -4.45 3.27 21.26
CA PRO A 199 -4.00 4.49 21.90
C PRO A 199 -3.47 4.11 23.28
N LYS A 200 -2.18 4.35 23.52
CA LYS A 200 -1.60 4.21 24.85
C LYS A 200 -2.26 5.29 25.71
N ILE A 201 -3.29 4.89 26.44
CA ILE A 201 -3.88 5.69 27.51
C ILE A 201 -2.81 5.73 28.60
N GLU A 202 -2.02 6.80 28.63
CA GLU A 202 -1.17 7.11 29.78
C GLU A 202 -2.11 7.42 30.95
N THR A 203 -2.25 6.45 31.84
CA THR A 203 -2.88 6.66 33.15
C THR A 203 -2.03 7.63 33.95
N ALA A 204 -2.65 8.76 34.27
CA ALA A 204 -2.13 9.84 35.10
C ALA A 204 -1.77 9.40 36.52
#